data_AF-A0A257RW38-F1
#
_entry.id   AF-A0A257RW38-F1
#
_cell.length_a   1.000
_cell.length_b   1.000
_cell.length_c   1.000
_cell.angle_alpha   90.00
_cell.angle_beta   90.00
_cell.angle_gamma   90.00
#
_symmetry.space_group_name_H-M   'P 1'
#
loop_
_entity.id
_entity.type
_entity.pdbx_description
1 polymer ?
#
loop_
_entity_poly.entity_id
_entity_poly.type
_entity_poly.pdbx_seq_one_letter_code
_entity_poly.pdbx_strand_id
1 'polypeptide(L)'
;MMRAMATNVDVFGRALWDWARGGSVPEMIERDDGYFESGAGAPVYLAPLKEWPAAERQAMRYVRGRVVDVGCGAGRVALHLQRRGLAVVGLDRSAFALRAAKLLGVQSLWRASLDDLVGRLEDFDSVVLFGNNFGLFESPERARALLTSWAERAKPGTRIFAESTNAYGGAAPAIDRAYYRRNLANGRSPGEVRLRYRYEDLVSPWFTWLFVSRSEMRAIVHGTGWRIARVLGEHPSEPYVAVLEKL
;
A
#
# COMPACT_ATOMS: atom_id res chain seq x y z
N MET A 1 -13.73 -33.07 11.16
CA MET A 1 -14.54 -32.38 10.13
C MET A 1 -14.41 -30.88 10.40
N MET A 2 -13.51 -30.19 9.70
CA MET A 2 -13.25 -28.77 9.93
C MET A 2 -14.44 -27.95 9.44
N ARG A 3 -15.13 -27.27 10.35
CA ARG A 3 -16.11 -26.24 10.01
C ARG A 3 -15.39 -25.18 9.18
N ALA A 4 -15.77 -25.05 7.91
CA ALA A 4 -15.50 -23.86 7.14
C ALA A 4 -16.23 -22.69 7.80
N MET A 5 -15.55 -21.97 8.68
CA MET A 5 -15.95 -20.66 9.13
C MET A 5 -14.76 -19.73 8.92
N ALA A 6 -14.84 -18.90 7.88
CA ALA A 6 -14.96 -17.47 8.10
C ALA A 6 -15.14 -16.71 6.77
N THR A 7 -16.26 -16.02 6.71
CA THR A 7 -16.43 -14.77 5.98
C THR A 7 -15.41 -13.75 6.52
N ASN A 8 -14.56 -13.21 5.64
CA ASN A 8 -13.79 -11.96 5.81
C ASN A 8 -12.96 -11.83 7.13
N VAL A 9 -12.01 -12.75 7.38
CA VAL A 9 -11.08 -12.64 8.52
C VAL A 9 -10.05 -11.53 8.27
N ASP A 10 -10.07 -10.52 9.13
CA ASP A 10 -9.13 -9.38 9.15
C ASP A 10 -7.82 -9.76 9.87
N VAL A 11 -7.06 -10.68 9.26
CA VAL A 11 -5.83 -11.25 9.86
C VAL A 11 -4.73 -10.21 10.03
N PHE A 12 -4.45 -9.44 8.98
CA PHE A 12 -3.40 -8.42 9.03
C PHE A 12 -3.78 -7.27 9.97
N GLY A 13 -5.06 -6.86 9.98
CA GLY A 13 -5.56 -5.93 10.98
C GLY A 13 -5.36 -6.43 12.40
N ARG A 14 -5.63 -7.71 12.66
CA ARG A 14 -5.39 -8.32 13.97
C ARG A 14 -3.91 -8.23 14.37
N ALA A 15 -2.99 -8.53 13.46
CA ALA A 15 -1.56 -8.38 13.70
C ALA A 15 -1.18 -6.93 14.04
N LEU A 16 -1.67 -5.95 13.28
CA LEU A 16 -1.47 -4.51 13.55
C LEU A 16 -1.98 -4.09 14.93
N TRP A 17 -3.16 -4.59 15.32
CA TRP A 17 -3.74 -4.34 16.64
C TRP A 17 -2.92 -4.94 17.78
N ASP A 18 -2.34 -6.12 17.56
CA ASP A 18 -1.51 -6.80 18.54
C ASP A 18 -0.16 -6.08 18.68
N TRP A 19 0.46 -5.66 17.57
CA TRP A 19 1.69 -4.85 17.60
C TRP A 19 1.49 -3.49 18.28
N ALA A 20 0.38 -2.81 18.03
CA ALA A 20 0.07 -1.54 18.70
C ALA A 20 -0.06 -1.68 20.23
N ARG A 21 -0.24 -2.91 20.73
CA ARG A 21 -0.30 -3.27 22.16
C ARG A 21 0.97 -3.92 22.68
N GLY A 22 2.06 -3.87 21.91
CA GLY A 22 3.37 -4.41 22.30
C GLY A 22 3.66 -5.83 21.85
N GLY A 23 2.80 -6.44 21.01
CA GLY A 23 3.10 -7.72 20.38
C GLY A 23 4.26 -7.61 19.38
N SER A 24 5.01 -8.71 19.21
CA SER A 24 6.21 -8.74 18.35
C SER A 24 6.25 -9.88 17.34
N VAL A 25 5.26 -10.77 17.36
CA VAL A 25 5.16 -11.88 16.39
C VAL A 25 4.88 -11.27 15.02
N PRO A 26 5.67 -11.54 13.97
CA PRO A 26 5.36 -11.07 12.62
C PRO A 26 4.23 -11.88 12.00
N GLU A 27 3.52 -11.27 11.06
CA GLU A 27 2.64 -11.96 10.13
C GLU A 27 3.45 -12.85 9.19
N MET A 28 2.84 -13.89 8.65
CA MET A 28 3.41 -14.68 7.56
C MET A 28 2.69 -14.34 6.26
N ILE A 29 3.45 -14.29 5.17
CA ILE A 29 2.95 -14.09 3.82
C ILE A 29 3.02 -15.44 3.10
N GLU A 30 1.87 -15.90 2.60
CA GLU A 30 1.78 -17.08 1.75
C GLU A 30 1.36 -16.68 0.35
N ARG A 31 1.98 -17.29 -0.66
CA ARG A 31 1.64 -17.10 -2.08
C ARG A 31 1.06 -18.38 -2.67
N ASP A 32 0.27 -18.23 -3.74
CA ASP A 32 -0.47 -19.33 -4.38
C ASP A 32 0.39 -20.39 -5.10
N ASP A 33 1.72 -20.25 -5.07
CA ASP A 33 2.70 -21.22 -5.56
C ASP A 33 3.39 -21.99 -4.41
N GLY A 34 2.95 -21.79 -3.16
CA GLY A 34 3.53 -22.40 -1.97
C GLY A 34 4.71 -21.62 -1.38
N TYR A 35 5.07 -20.46 -1.94
CA TYR A 35 6.03 -19.56 -1.29
C TYR A 35 5.48 -19.07 0.05
N PHE A 36 6.36 -19.05 1.05
CA PHE A 36 6.03 -18.70 2.42
C PHE A 36 7.20 -17.95 3.07
N GLU A 37 6.96 -16.75 3.59
CA GLU A 37 7.97 -15.91 4.23
C GLU A 37 7.40 -15.20 5.46
N SER A 38 8.26 -14.90 6.44
CA SER A 38 7.92 -13.97 7.51
C SER A 38 7.78 -12.57 6.93
N GLY A 39 6.64 -11.95 7.19
CA GLY A 39 6.43 -10.54 6.90
C GLY A 39 7.26 -9.64 7.80
N ALA A 40 7.08 -8.34 7.61
CA ALA A 40 7.95 -7.33 8.19
C ALA A 40 7.66 -7.06 9.68
N GLY A 41 6.42 -7.31 10.12
CA GLY A 41 6.02 -7.15 11.51
C GLY A 41 6.06 -5.70 12.04
N ALA A 42 5.92 -5.59 13.36
CA ALA A 42 5.95 -4.33 14.09
C ALA A 42 7.13 -3.39 13.72
N PRO A 43 8.38 -3.87 13.50
CA PRO A 43 9.51 -3.01 13.19
C PRO A 43 9.34 -2.13 11.95
N VAL A 44 8.51 -2.53 10.97
CA VAL A 44 8.22 -1.72 9.79
C VAL A 44 6.91 -0.95 9.95
N TYR A 45 5.84 -1.62 10.41
CA TYR A 45 4.51 -1.02 10.44
C TYR A 45 4.32 0.02 11.55
N LEU A 46 5.16 0.01 12.59
CA LEU A 46 5.17 0.99 13.70
C LEU A 46 6.43 1.87 13.72
N ALA A 47 7.29 1.75 12.71
CA ALA A 47 8.58 2.40 12.65
C ALA A 47 8.49 3.94 12.82
N PRO A 48 9.42 4.58 13.54
CA PRO A 48 9.60 6.03 13.45
C PRO A 48 10.16 6.43 12.08
N LEU A 49 9.94 7.69 11.66
CA LEU A 49 10.36 8.19 10.33
C LEU A 49 11.82 7.84 9.97
N LYS A 50 12.74 7.92 10.94
CA LYS A 50 14.18 7.66 10.71
C LYS A 50 14.48 6.24 10.21
N GLU A 51 13.60 5.28 10.49
CA GLU A 51 13.73 3.86 10.14
C GLU A 51 12.92 3.48 8.89
N TRP A 52 12.12 4.39 8.32
CA TRP A 52 11.35 4.10 7.10
C TRP A 52 12.27 3.90 5.90
N PRO A 53 11.84 3.18 4.84
CA PRO A 53 12.55 3.13 3.56
C PRO A 53 12.97 4.52 3.05
N ALA A 54 14.15 4.62 2.45
CA ALA A 54 14.73 5.91 2.05
C ALA A 54 13.80 6.70 1.10
N ALA A 55 13.16 6.02 0.16
CA ALA A 55 12.21 6.61 -0.77
C ALA A 55 10.99 7.24 -0.06
N GLU A 56 10.43 6.57 0.95
CA GLU A 56 9.32 7.11 1.75
C GLU A 56 9.75 8.32 2.58
N ARG A 57 10.95 8.30 3.17
CA ARG A 57 11.50 9.45 3.92
C ARG A 57 11.70 10.67 3.01
N GLN A 58 12.25 10.46 1.81
CA GLN A 58 12.40 11.50 0.79
C GLN A 58 11.01 12.02 0.35
N ALA A 59 10.05 11.10 0.17
CA ALA A 59 8.60 11.24 0.15
C ALA A 59 8.06 12.47 0.90
N MET A 60 8.30 12.42 2.21
CA MET A 60 7.69 13.33 3.18
C MET A 60 7.99 14.80 2.92
N ARG A 61 9.10 15.13 2.26
CA ARG A 61 9.46 16.53 1.92
C ARG A 61 8.48 17.19 0.96
N TYR A 62 7.73 16.40 0.20
CA TYR A 62 6.87 16.89 -0.88
C TYR A 62 5.37 16.82 -0.54
N VAL A 63 4.99 16.10 0.53
CA VAL A 63 3.62 16.00 1.03
C VAL A 63 3.18 17.34 1.62
N ARG A 64 1.98 17.80 1.27
CA ARG A 64 1.45 19.12 1.62
C ARG A 64 -0.08 19.14 1.70
N GLY A 65 -0.61 20.18 2.32
CA GLY A 65 -2.04 20.47 2.36
C GLY A 65 -2.82 19.41 3.14
N ARG A 66 -4.05 19.15 2.71
CA ARG A 66 -4.90 18.10 3.27
C ARG A 66 -4.52 16.74 2.66
N VAL A 67 -4.31 15.75 3.52
CA VAL A 67 -3.74 14.45 3.13
C VAL A 67 -4.71 13.30 3.42
N VAL A 68 -4.77 12.33 2.51
CA VAL A 68 -5.31 11.00 2.78
C VAL A 68 -4.18 9.97 2.73
N ASP A 69 -4.06 9.17 3.79
CA ASP A 69 -3.13 8.05 3.92
C ASP A 69 -3.90 6.75 3.65
N VAL A 70 -3.77 6.21 2.43
CA VAL A 70 -4.58 5.10 1.93
C VAL A 70 -3.92 3.77 2.30
N GLY A 71 -4.68 2.90 2.95
CA GLY A 71 -4.16 1.69 3.59
C GLY A 71 -3.25 2.06 4.76
N CYS A 72 -3.73 2.95 5.64
CA CYS A 72 -2.90 3.56 6.67
C CYS A 72 -2.35 2.56 7.70
N GLY A 73 -2.93 1.36 7.80
CA GLY A 73 -2.54 0.36 8.80
C GLY A 73 -2.65 0.93 10.21
N ALA A 74 -1.59 0.77 11.01
CA ALA A 74 -1.48 1.36 12.35
C ALA A 74 -1.16 2.88 12.35
N GLY A 75 -1.10 3.52 11.17
CA GLY A 75 -1.10 4.97 11.03
C GLY A 75 0.26 5.66 11.16
N ARG A 76 1.39 4.96 10.96
CA ARG A 76 2.73 5.58 11.07
C ARG A 76 2.88 6.85 10.21
N VAL A 77 2.31 6.83 8.99
CA VAL A 77 2.32 7.96 8.06
C VAL A 77 1.40 9.08 8.55
N ALA A 78 0.14 8.75 8.85
CA ALA A 78 -0.80 9.70 9.44
C ALA A 78 -0.25 10.40 10.70
N LEU A 79 0.32 9.66 11.65
CA LEU A 79 0.92 10.21 12.87
C LEU A 79 2.07 11.17 12.57
N HIS A 80 2.97 10.81 11.65
CA HIS A 80 4.08 11.67 11.26
C HIS A 80 3.60 13.00 10.67
N LEU A 81 2.65 12.95 9.74
CA LEU A 81 2.13 14.14 9.06
C LEU A 81 1.27 15.02 9.98
N GLN A 82 0.48 14.41 10.88
CA GLN A 82 -0.23 15.13 11.94
C GLN A 82 0.74 15.92 12.84
N ARG A 83 1.88 15.31 13.26
CA ARG A 83 2.89 16.01 14.06
C ARG A 83 3.56 17.17 13.31
N ARG A 84 3.50 17.17 11.98
CA ARG A 84 3.93 18.29 11.13
C ARG A 84 2.85 19.37 10.96
N GLY A 85 1.70 19.23 11.61
CA GLY A 85 0.58 20.18 11.53
C GLY A 85 -0.30 20.03 10.29
N LEU A 86 -0.18 18.93 9.54
CA LEU A 86 -1.05 18.68 8.38
C LEU A 86 -2.38 18.07 8.80
N ALA A 87 -3.46 18.45 8.11
CA ALA A 87 -4.76 17.80 8.23
C ALA A 87 -4.71 16.46 7.49
N VAL A 88 -4.69 15.34 8.24
CA VAL A 88 -4.56 13.99 7.66
C VAL A 88 -5.72 13.10 8.05
N VAL A 89 -6.21 12.34 7.07
CA VAL A 89 -7.17 11.26 7.26
C VAL A 89 -6.49 9.94 6.96
N GLY A 90 -6.43 9.03 7.94
CA GLY A 90 -6.04 7.64 7.70
C GLY A 90 -7.23 6.85 7.14
N LEU A 91 -7.06 6.18 6.01
CA LEU A 91 -8.09 5.37 5.36
C LEU A 91 -7.66 3.90 5.36
N ASP A 92 -8.50 3.02 5.88
CA ASP A 92 -8.26 1.57 5.83
C ASP A 92 -9.59 0.78 5.86
N ARG A 93 -9.63 -0.39 5.21
CA ARG A 93 -10.80 -1.29 5.24
C ARG A 93 -10.88 -2.08 6.55
N SER A 94 -9.73 -2.30 7.19
CA SER A 94 -9.57 -3.10 8.39
C SER A 94 -10.06 -2.35 9.62
N ALA A 95 -11.01 -2.93 10.34
CA ALA A 95 -11.48 -2.35 11.60
C ALA A 95 -10.39 -2.41 12.68
N PHE A 96 -9.56 -3.46 12.68
CA PHE A 96 -8.47 -3.61 13.64
C PHE A 96 -7.30 -2.67 13.36
N ALA A 97 -6.95 -2.42 12.08
CA ALA A 97 -5.96 -1.41 11.70
C ALA A 97 -6.37 -0.02 12.20
N LEU A 98 -7.64 0.37 11.99
CA LEU A 98 -8.14 1.66 12.47
C LEU A 98 -8.18 1.74 14.00
N ARG A 99 -8.48 0.64 14.71
CA ARG A 99 -8.35 0.58 16.17
C ARG A 99 -6.90 0.79 16.62
N ALA A 100 -5.94 0.14 15.95
CA ALA A 100 -4.51 0.31 16.20
C ALA A 100 -4.07 1.76 15.98
N ALA A 101 -4.42 2.34 14.83
CA ALA A 101 -4.14 3.73 14.51
C ALA A 101 -4.75 4.70 15.53
N LYS A 102 -5.99 4.45 15.96
CA LYS A 102 -6.65 5.27 16.98
C LYS A 102 -5.95 5.18 18.33
N LEU A 103 -5.58 3.97 18.77
CA LEU A 103 -4.83 3.74 20.00
C LEU A 103 -3.50 4.49 20.00
N LEU A 104 -2.80 4.53 18.85
CA LEU A 104 -1.52 5.23 18.69
C LEU A 104 -1.66 6.75 18.48
N GLY A 105 -2.89 7.27 18.41
CA GLY A 105 -3.16 8.72 18.41
C GLY A 105 -3.51 9.34 17.05
N VAL A 106 -3.89 8.56 16.04
CA VAL A 106 -4.45 9.12 14.80
C VAL A 106 -5.81 9.74 15.10
N GLN A 107 -6.00 10.99 14.68
CA GLN A 107 -7.15 11.80 15.07
C GLN A 107 -8.35 11.55 14.16
N SER A 108 -8.12 11.51 12.84
CA SER A 108 -9.15 11.32 11.82
C SER A 108 -8.93 10.03 11.04
N LEU A 109 -9.93 9.15 11.06
CA LEU A 109 -9.87 7.81 10.47
C LEU A 109 -11.15 7.52 9.70
N TRP A 110 -11.03 7.00 8.48
CA TRP A 110 -12.15 6.55 7.65
C TRP A 110 -12.05 5.05 7.40
N ARG A 111 -13.14 4.34 7.69
CA ARG A 111 -13.29 2.94 7.32
C ARG A 111 -13.84 2.84 5.90
N ALA A 112 -12.94 2.67 4.94
CA ALA A 112 -13.24 2.70 3.52
C ALA A 112 -12.15 1.95 2.73
N SER A 113 -12.44 1.58 1.49
CA SER A 113 -11.47 1.05 0.54
C SER A 113 -10.88 2.14 -0.34
N LEU A 114 -9.91 1.76 -1.17
CA LEU A 114 -9.36 2.61 -2.21
C LEU A 114 -10.43 3.07 -3.22
N ASP A 115 -11.44 2.23 -3.50
CA ASP A 115 -12.53 2.53 -4.45
C ASP A 115 -13.46 3.64 -3.93
N ASP A 116 -13.70 3.67 -2.62
CA ASP A 116 -14.54 4.68 -1.98
C ASP A 116 -13.92 6.09 -2.05
N LEU A 117 -12.62 6.18 -2.32
CA LEU A 117 -11.90 7.45 -2.39
C LEU A 117 -12.29 8.28 -3.62
N VAL A 118 -12.76 7.65 -4.71
CA VAL A 118 -13.10 8.31 -5.99
C VAL A 118 -13.99 9.54 -5.78
N GLY A 119 -15.01 9.44 -4.93
CA GLY A 119 -15.97 10.53 -4.67
C GLY A 119 -15.50 11.61 -3.69
N ARG A 120 -14.22 11.62 -3.31
CA ARG A 120 -13.65 12.53 -2.31
C ARG A 120 -12.28 13.08 -2.69
N LEU A 121 -11.81 12.86 -3.92
CA LEU A 121 -10.48 13.29 -4.35
C LEU A 121 -10.30 14.81 -4.31
N GLU A 122 -11.37 15.57 -4.55
CA GLU A 122 -11.34 17.03 -4.43
C GLU A 122 -11.05 17.52 -2.99
N ASP A 123 -11.20 16.70 -1.97
CA ASP A 123 -10.90 17.11 -0.60
C ASP A 123 -9.41 17.11 -0.29
N PHE A 124 -8.57 16.49 -1.13
CA PHE A 124 -7.17 16.21 -0.81
C PHE A 124 -6.18 16.87 -1.77
N ASP A 125 -5.12 17.43 -1.20
CA ASP A 125 -3.98 17.97 -1.94
C ASP A 125 -2.87 16.91 -2.08
N SER A 126 -2.83 15.93 -1.17
CA SER A 126 -1.92 14.78 -1.22
C SER A 126 -2.65 13.45 -0.92
N VAL A 127 -2.37 12.43 -1.72
CA VAL A 127 -2.77 11.03 -1.50
C VAL A 127 -1.51 10.21 -1.29
N VAL A 128 -1.40 9.47 -0.19
CA VAL A 128 -0.23 8.64 0.12
C VAL A 128 -0.59 7.16 0.05
N LEU A 129 0.23 6.38 -0.65
CA LEU A 129 0.12 4.94 -0.86
C LEU A 129 1.48 4.29 -0.53
N PHE A 130 1.83 4.23 0.75
CA PHE A 130 3.09 3.67 1.27
C PHE A 130 2.92 2.24 1.79
N GLY A 131 4.00 1.51 2.05
CA GLY A 131 3.97 0.07 2.33
C GLY A 131 3.71 -0.78 1.08
N ASN A 132 4.18 -0.34 -0.09
CA ASN A 132 3.83 -0.91 -1.40
C ASN A 132 2.31 -0.88 -1.70
N ASN A 133 1.57 0.09 -1.15
CA ASN A 133 0.11 0.18 -1.31
C ASN A 133 -0.35 0.51 -2.75
N PHE A 134 0.55 0.75 -3.70
CA PHE A 134 0.18 0.65 -5.12
C PHE A 134 -0.37 -0.74 -5.46
N GLY A 135 0.00 -1.79 -4.71
CA GLY A 135 -0.54 -3.13 -4.87
C GLY A 135 -2.03 -3.26 -4.61
N LEU A 136 -2.64 -2.31 -3.90
CA LEU A 136 -4.10 -2.25 -3.69
C LEU A 136 -4.90 -2.07 -4.98
N PHE A 137 -4.25 -1.64 -6.07
CA PHE A 137 -4.90 -1.59 -7.39
C PHE A 137 -5.08 -2.98 -8.03
N GLU A 138 -4.41 -4.02 -7.52
CA GLU A 138 -4.52 -5.42 -7.94
C GLU A 138 -4.04 -5.75 -9.36
N SER A 139 -4.28 -4.90 -10.37
CA SER A 139 -3.81 -5.08 -11.75
C SER A 139 -3.47 -3.74 -12.43
N PRO A 140 -2.63 -3.74 -13.49
CA PRO A 140 -2.32 -2.53 -14.26
C PRO A 140 -3.57 -1.84 -14.85
N GLU A 141 -4.55 -2.63 -15.31
CA GLU A 141 -5.79 -2.14 -15.92
C GLU A 141 -6.65 -1.43 -14.88
N ARG A 142 -6.81 -2.04 -13.71
CA ARG A 142 -7.55 -1.45 -12.58
C ARG A 142 -6.83 -0.22 -12.05
N ALA A 143 -5.49 -0.23 -11.96
CA ALA A 143 -4.69 0.94 -11.61
C ALA A 143 -4.93 2.09 -12.60
N ARG A 144 -4.87 1.83 -13.91
CA ARG A 144 -5.13 2.84 -14.94
C ARG A 144 -6.55 3.39 -14.83
N ALA A 145 -7.55 2.54 -14.71
CA ALA A 145 -8.95 2.95 -14.62
C ALA A 145 -9.22 3.85 -13.41
N LEU A 146 -8.74 3.45 -12.22
CA LEU A 146 -8.93 4.23 -11.01
C LEU A 146 -8.12 5.52 -11.00
N LEU A 147 -6.88 5.51 -11.49
CA LEU A 147 -6.09 6.73 -11.65
C LEU A 147 -6.78 7.73 -12.60
N THR A 148 -7.33 7.26 -13.72
CA THR A 148 -8.14 8.12 -14.62
C THR A 148 -9.34 8.71 -13.89
N SER A 149 -10.11 7.89 -13.18
CA SER A 149 -11.26 8.37 -12.41
C SER A 149 -10.87 9.37 -11.31
N TRP A 150 -9.74 9.14 -10.64
CA TRP A 150 -9.20 10.08 -9.66
C TRP A 150 -8.76 11.40 -10.28
N ALA A 151 -8.19 11.36 -11.49
CA ALA A 151 -7.82 12.58 -12.21
C ALA A 151 -9.03 13.45 -12.54
N GLU A 152 -10.18 12.86 -12.88
CA GLU A 152 -11.41 13.59 -13.18
C GLU A 152 -12.01 14.36 -11.99
N ARG A 153 -11.58 14.05 -10.77
CA ARG A 153 -12.08 14.65 -9.51
C ARG A 153 -11.02 15.47 -8.77
N ALA A 154 -9.74 15.13 -8.94
CA ALA A 154 -8.66 15.82 -8.27
C ALA A 154 -8.48 17.26 -8.76
N LYS A 155 -8.16 18.17 -7.82
CA LYS A 155 -7.77 19.54 -8.15
C LYS A 155 -6.44 19.57 -8.92
N PRO A 156 -6.22 20.58 -9.78
CA PRO A 156 -4.89 20.86 -10.31
C PRO A 156 -3.85 20.97 -9.19
N GLY A 157 -2.71 20.30 -9.36
CA GLY A 157 -1.63 20.29 -8.36
C GLY A 157 -1.80 19.30 -7.19
N THR A 158 -2.90 18.52 -7.14
CA THR A 158 -3.00 17.35 -6.25
C THR A 158 -1.86 16.37 -6.58
N ARG A 159 -1.31 15.73 -5.55
CA ARG A 159 -0.20 14.77 -5.69
C ARG A 159 -0.54 13.39 -5.14
N ILE A 160 -0.09 12.35 -5.84
CA ILE A 160 -0.13 10.98 -5.35
C ILE A 160 1.31 10.53 -5.07
N PHE A 161 1.55 9.97 -3.89
CA PHE A 161 2.81 9.38 -3.47
C PHE A 161 2.65 7.86 -3.49
N ALA A 162 2.93 7.27 -4.64
CA ALA A 162 2.72 5.85 -4.90
C ALA A 162 4.02 5.06 -4.71
N GLU A 163 4.07 4.25 -3.65
CA GLU A 163 5.17 3.32 -3.45
C GLU A 163 4.91 1.98 -4.14
N SER A 164 5.93 1.48 -4.83
CA SER A 164 5.98 0.10 -5.30
C SER A 164 7.43 -0.37 -5.36
N THR A 165 7.66 -1.59 -5.83
CA THR A 165 8.99 -2.18 -5.96
C THR A 165 9.12 -3.02 -7.22
N ASN A 166 10.35 -3.22 -7.67
CA ASN A 166 10.67 -4.17 -8.73
C ASN A 166 10.74 -5.60 -8.16
N ALA A 167 9.64 -6.34 -8.30
CA ALA A 167 9.55 -7.70 -7.77
C ALA A 167 10.45 -8.73 -8.47
N TYR A 168 11.06 -8.38 -9.61
CA TYR A 168 11.90 -9.28 -10.41
C TYR A 168 13.39 -9.26 -10.01
N GLY A 169 13.77 -8.38 -9.08
CA GLY A 169 15.16 -8.10 -8.71
C GLY A 169 15.53 -8.39 -7.26
N GLY A 170 14.77 -9.25 -6.56
CA GLY A 170 15.03 -9.61 -5.16
C GLY A 170 14.30 -8.77 -4.11
N ALA A 171 13.24 -8.05 -4.50
CA ALA A 171 12.31 -7.47 -3.53
C ALA A 171 11.50 -8.57 -2.80
N ALA A 172 10.84 -8.23 -1.69
CA ALA A 172 10.02 -9.17 -0.92
C ALA A 172 8.52 -8.90 -1.16
N PRO A 173 7.73 -9.89 -1.59
CA PRO A 173 8.12 -11.26 -1.95
C PRO A 173 8.80 -11.32 -3.32
N ALA A 174 9.87 -12.11 -3.43
CA ALA A 174 10.63 -12.22 -4.67
C ALA A 174 9.84 -13.01 -5.72
N ILE A 175 9.68 -12.45 -6.91
CA ILE A 175 9.08 -13.15 -8.05
C ILE A 175 10.20 -13.81 -8.84
N ASP A 176 10.27 -15.13 -8.75
CA ASP A 176 11.22 -15.90 -9.54
C ASP A 176 10.79 -16.00 -11.02
N ARG A 177 11.68 -16.56 -11.84
CA ARG A 177 11.43 -16.71 -13.28
C ARG A 177 10.25 -17.64 -13.59
N ALA A 178 9.95 -18.61 -12.73
CA ALA A 178 8.86 -19.56 -12.95
C ALA A 178 7.51 -18.87 -12.72
N TYR A 179 7.36 -18.15 -11.61
CA TYR A 179 6.17 -17.36 -11.30
C TYR A 179 5.93 -16.25 -12.32
N TYR A 180 7.01 -15.54 -12.71
CA TYR A 180 6.97 -14.54 -13.78
C TYR A 180 6.38 -15.12 -15.09
N ARG A 181 6.91 -16.27 -15.55
CA ARG A 181 6.44 -16.93 -16.77
C ARG A 181 5.01 -17.45 -16.65
N ARG A 182 4.63 -17.97 -15.47
CA ARG A 182 3.28 -18.43 -15.18
C ARG A 182 2.26 -17.29 -15.31
N ASN A 183 2.60 -16.10 -14.80
CA ASN A 183 1.73 -14.94 -14.95
C ASN A 183 1.54 -14.53 -16.40
N LEU A 184 2.62 -14.44 -17.16
CA LEU A 184 2.55 -14.14 -18.59
C LEU A 184 1.72 -15.17 -19.38
N ALA A 185 1.92 -16.47 -19.12
CA ALA A 185 1.16 -17.54 -19.77
C ALA A 185 -0.35 -17.46 -19.48
N ASN A 186 -0.71 -16.89 -18.32
CA ASN A 186 -2.10 -16.68 -17.91
C ASN A 186 -2.65 -15.30 -18.30
N GLY A 187 -1.92 -14.51 -19.10
CA GLY A 187 -2.32 -13.16 -19.51
C GLY A 187 -2.35 -12.14 -18.37
N ARG A 188 -1.65 -12.40 -17.26
CA ARG A 188 -1.52 -11.48 -16.12
C ARG A 188 -0.22 -10.70 -16.20
N SER A 189 -0.18 -9.51 -15.60
CA SER A 189 1.07 -8.79 -15.39
C SER A 189 2.05 -9.67 -14.60
N PRO A 190 3.35 -9.68 -14.94
CA PRO A 190 4.29 -10.52 -14.21
C PRO A 190 4.40 -10.17 -12.73
N GLY A 191 4.09 -8.92 -12.36
CA GLY A 191 4.09 -8.41 -10.99
C GLY A 191 2.79 -8.65 -10.21
N GLU A 192 1.77 -9.29 -10.80
CA GLU A 192 0.54 -9.67 -10.10
C GLU A 192 0.78 -10.90 -9.22
N VAL A 193 0.63 -10.73 -7.91
CA VAL A 193 0.88 -11.78 -6.94
C VAL A 193 -0.38 -12.11 -6.17
N ARG A 194 -0.70 -13.40 -6.05
CA ARG A 194 -1.83 -13.84 -5.23
C ARG A 194 -1.33 -14.28 -3.87
N LEU A 195 -1.72 -13.55 -2.83
CA LEU A 195 -1.21 -13.67 -1.47
C LEU A 195 -2.33 -13.92 -0.46
N ARG A 196 -1.96 -14.43 0.70
CA ARG A 196 -2.77 -14.36 1.93
C ARG A 196 -1.85 -14.19 3.14
N TYR A 197 -2.41 -13.60 4.19
CA TYR A 197 -1.74 -13.48 5.47
C TYR A 197 -2.07 -14.67 6.38
N ARG A 198 -1.09 -15.04 7.21
CA ARG A 198 -1.32 -15.85 8.40
C ARG A 198 -0.80 -15.13 9.63
N TYR A 199 -1.50 -15.26 10.74
CA TYR A 199 -1.09 -14.69 12.01
C TYR A 199 -1.67 -15.54 13.13
N GLU A 200 -0.82 -16.09 13.99
CA GLU A 200 -1.21 -17.08 14.99
C GLU A 200 -1.99 -18.25 14.34
N ASP A 201 -3.22 -18.52 14.78
CA ASP A 201 -4.13 -19.54 14.25
C ASP A 201 -5.03 -19.04 13.10
N LEU A 202 -4.89 -17.76 12.71
CA LEU A 202 -5.72 -17.12 11.70
C LEU A 202 -5.09 -17.17 10.30
N VAL A 203 -5.96 -17.33 9.30
CA VAL A 203 -5.59 -17.34 7.87
C VAL A 203 -6.57 -16.47 7.10
N SER A 204 -6.06 -15.52 6.31
CA SER A 204 -6.90 -14.63 5.53
C SER A 204 -7.42 -15.31 4.26
N PRO A 205 -8.49 -14.80 3.64
CA PRO A 205 -8.78 -15.09 2.24
C PRO A 205 -7.59 -14.71 1.34
N TRP A 206 -7.54 -15.32 0.16
CA TRP A 206 -6.61 -14.93 -0.89
C TRP A 206 -7.00 -13.56 -1.46
N PHE A 207 -6.01 -12.72 -1.72
CA PHE A 207 -6.14 -11.44 -2.41
C PHE A 207 -5.02 -11.28 -3.45
N THR A 208 -5.19 -10.34 -4.37
CA THR A 208 -4.17 -10.01 -5.37
C THR A 208 -3.43 -8.76 -4.92
N TRP A 209 -2.12 -8.73 -5.17
CA TRP A 209 -1.26 -7.59 -4.90
C TRP A 209 -0.40 -7.32 -6.13
N LEU A 210 -0.32 -6.06 -6.54
CA LEU A 210 0.45 -5.64 -7.71
C LEU A 210 1.79 -5.02 -7.31
N PHE A 211 2.89 -5.57 -7.83
CA PHE A 211 4.21 -4.93 -7.80
C PHE A 211 4.57 -4.44 -9.20
N VAL A 212 5.07 -3.21 -9.29
CA VAL A 212 5.46 -2.63 -10.58
C VAL A 212 6.84 -1.99 -10.50
N SER A 213 7.69 -2.30 -11.46
CA SER A 213 8.93 -1.58 -11.73
C SER A 213 8.65 -0.12 -12.11
N ARG A 214 9.69 0.73 -12.04
CA ARG A 214 9.61 2.14 -12.43
C ARG A 214 9.12 2.33 -13.89
N SER A 215 9.46 1.40 -14.79
CA SER A 215 9.00 1.41 -16.18
C SER A 215 7.53 1.01 -16.33
N GLU A 216 7.07 -0.01 -15.61
CA GLU A 216 5.67 -0.42 -15.61
C GLU A 216 4.79 0.67 -15.01
N MET A 217 5.22 1.31 -13.92
CA MET A 217 4.54 2.50 -13.35
C MET A 217 4.39 3.62 -14.39
N ARG A 218 5.45 3.93 -15.15
CA ARG A 218 5.38 4.91 -16.25
C ARG A 218 4.33 4.52 -17.31
N ALA A 219 4.30 3.24 -17.70
CA ALA A 219 3.34 2.74 -18.68
C ALA A 219 1.88 2.78 -18.17
N ILE A 220 1.67 2.47 -16.89
CA ILE A 220 0.34 2.50 -16.26
C ILE A 220 -0.18 3.94 -16.19
N VAL A 221 0.65 4.86 -15.69
CA VAL A 221 0.29 6.28 -15.49
C VAL A 221 0.06 7.01 -16.81
N HIS A 222 0.73 6.61 -17.89
CA HIS A 222 0.58 7.25 -19.20
C HIS A 222 -0.90 7.28 -19.65
N GLY A 223 -1.40 8.49 -19.94
CA GLY A 223 -2.78 8.70 -20.40
C GLY A 223 -3.84 8.75 -19.30
N THR A 224 -3.47 8.65 -18.01
CA THR A 224 -4.43 8.68 -16.88
C THR A 224 -4.82 10.08 -16.39
N GLY A 225 -4.29 11.14 -17.02
CA GLY A 225 -4.46 12.51 -16.51
C GLY A 225 -3.50 12.89 -15.36
N TRP A 226 -2.61 11.98 -14.97
CA TRP A 226 -1.49 12.22 -14.06
C TRP A 226 -0.17 12.22 -14.82
N ARG A 227 0.80 13.01 -14.37
CA ARG A 227 2.21 12.89 -14.80
C ARG A 227 3.10 12.47 -13.65
N ILE A 228 4.14 11.69 -13.94
CA ILE A 228 5.20 11.40 -12.97
C ILE A 228 6.11 12.63 -12.86
N ALA A 229 5.99 13.37 -11.77
CA ALA A 229 6.83 14.53 -11.51
C ALA A 229 8.21 14.11 -11.00
N ARG A 230 8.30 13.04 -10.20
CA ARG A 230 9.54 12.54 -9.59
C ARG A 230 9.45 11.03 -9.35
N VAL A 231 10.61 10.37 -9.33
CA VAL A 231 10.76 9.01 -8.83
C VAL A 231 11.88 9.02 -7.79
N LEU A 232 11.57 8.61 -6.57
CA LEU A 232 12.45 8.65 -5.41
C LEU A 232 12.86 7.22 -5.02
N GLY A 233 14.07 7.05 -4.51
CA GLY A 233 14.69 5.74 -4.27
C GLY A 233 15.99 5.60 -5.05
N GLU A 234 17.04 5.09 -4.41
CA GLU A 234 18.41 5.17 -4.90
C GLU A 234 18.69 4.06 -5.91
N HIS A 235 18.42 2.82 -5.53
CA HIS A 235 18.73 1.66 -6.37
C HIS A 235 17.49 1.10 -7.10
N PRO A 236 17.64 0.57 -8.34
CA PRO A 236 16.53 -0.04 -9.07
C PRO A 236 15.92 -1.29 -8.42
N SER A 237 16.65 -1.95 -7.53
CA SER A 237 16.24 -3.13 -6.77
C SER A 237 15.49 -2.79 -5.48
N GLU A 238 15.52 -1.53 -5.05
CA GLU A 238 14.84 -1.07 -3.84
C GLU A 238 13.42 -0.59 -4.13
N PRO A 239 12.52 -0.60 -3.12
CA PRO A 239 11.26 0.12 -3.18
C PRO A 239 11.49 1.59 -3.55
N TYR A 240 10.57 2.13 -4.35
CA TYR A 240 10.63 3.51 -4.83
C TYR A 240 9.28 4.18 -4.64
N VAL A 241 9.29 5.51 -4.56
CA VAL A 241 8.05 6.31 -4.53
C VAL A 241 7.97 7.14 -5.81
N ALA A 242 6.93 6.91 -6.60
CA ALA A 242 6.56 7.80 -7.70
C ALA A 242 5.69 8.94 -7.14
N VAL A 243 6.12 10.18 -7.40
CA VAL A 243 5.33 11.37 -7.10
C VAL A 243 4.57 11.74 -8.37
N LEU A 244 3.27 11.42 -8.40
CA LEU A 244 2.36 11.80 -9.47
C LEU A 244 1.80 13.18 -9.18
N GLU A 245 1.63 14.00 -10.20
CA GLU A 245 1.00 15.32 -10.09
C GLU A 245 -0.12 15.41 -11.13
N LYS A 246 -1.29 15.91 -10.69
CA LYS A 246 -2.44 16.10 -11.57
C LYS A 246 -2.07 17.10 -12.67
N LEU A 247 -2.31 16.71 -13.93
CA LEU A 247 -2.15 17.57 -15.11
C LEU A 247 -3.12 18.75 -15.11
#